data_AF-A0A534N1A6-F1
#
_entry.id   AF-A0A534N1A6-F1
#
_cell.length_a   1.000
_cell.length_b   1.000
_cell.length_c   1.000
_cell.angle_alpha   90.00
_cell.angle_beta   90.00
_cell.angle_gamma   90.00
#
_symmetry.space_group_name_H-M   'P 1'
#
loop_
_entity.id
_entity.type
_entity.pdbx_description
1 polymer ?
#
loop_
_entity_poly.entity_id
_entity_poly.type
_entity_poly.pdbx_seq_one_letter_code
_entity_poly.pdbx_strand_id
1 'polypeptide(L)'
;RYLVWNEDWKVEAKGGNHLIEVKERDVALKLQLTSIKPPALHGQQGLSQKGEGRGRASYYYSLTRLKTGGELEIAGSKEKVRGLSWMDHEFGSNQLTDDQVGWDWFSIQLDNNTEIMLYLIRRKDGSVDPYSSGTLVYENGTTRHLGLKDFSVEVLEKWKSPKSGGTYPMKWRVRVPAEEIALEITPFFPDQELDTRKSTKVTYWEGSAQISGTYRNKPVKGLGYVEMTGYLGRLKI
;
A
#
# COMPACT_ATOMS: atom_id res chain seq x y z
N ARG A 1 -8.56 22.24 6.09
CA ARG A 1 -8.40 21.41 7.32
C ARG A 1 -8.90 20.01 6.94
N TYR A 2 -8.09 18.98 7.13
CA TYR A 2 -8.50 17.59 6.90
C TYR A 2 -8.83 16.97 8.26
N LEU A 3 -10.00 16.34 8.38
CA LEU A 3 -10.46 15.65 9.57
C LEU A 3 -11.35 14.49 9.13
N VAL A 4 -10.99 13.28 9.54
CA VAL A 4 -11.82 12.07 9.39
C VAL A 4 -11.92 11.43 10.76
N TRP A 5 -13.11 10.99 11.15
CA TRP A 5 -13.32 10.33 12.43
C TRP A 5 -14.42 9.27 12.34
N ASN A 6 -14.33 8.28 13.21
CA ASN A 6 -15.35 7.27 13.47
C ASN A 6 -15.27 6.89 14.96
N GLU A 7 -16.25 7.33 15.74
CA GLU A 7 -16.24 7.19 17.21
C GLU A 7 -14.91 7.71 17.80
N ASP A 8 -14.17 6.86 18.53
CA ASP A 8 -12.91 7.20 19.19
C ASP A 8 -11.68 7.20 18.25
N TRP A 9 -11.89 6.96 16.95
CA TRP A 9 -10.84 6.94 15.95
C TRP A 9 -10.87 8.25 15.16
N LYS A 10 -9.73 8.93 15.06
CA LYS A 10 -9.62 10.16 14.28
C LYS A 10 -8.25 10.36 13.66
N VAL A 11 -8.26 11.02 12.51
CA VAL A 11 -7.08 11.56 11.84
C VAL A 11 -7.34 13.02 11.51
N GLU A 12 -6.48 13.91 12.00
CA GLU A 12 -6.50 15.34 11.65
C GLU A 12 -5.24 15.69 10.86
N ALA A 13 -5.35 16.56 9.85
CA ALA A 13 -4.18 17.11 9.18
C ALA A 13 -4.20 18.64 9.04
N LYS A 14 -3.04 19.24 9.32
CA LYS A 14 -2.77 20.67 9.18
C LYS A 14 -1.31 20.89 8.77
N GLY A 15 -1.10 21.59 7.65
CA GLY A 15 0.23 22.01 7.20
C GLY A 15 1.22 20.84 6.97
N GLY A 16 0.76 19.73 6.38
CA GLY A 16 1.59 18.55 6.11
C GLY A 16 1.85 17.64 7.32
N ASN A 17 1.34 18.02 8.50
CA ASN A 17 1.35 17.18 9.70
C ASN A 17 0.01 16.47 9.87
N HIS A 18 0.05 15.19 10.23
CA HIS A 18 -1.11 14.42 10.65
C HIS A 18 -1.01 14.05 12.12
N LEU A 19 -2.14 14.07 12.81
CA LEU A 19 -2.32 13.53 14.15
C LEU A 19 -3.31 12.37 14.05
N ILE A 20 -2.88 11.18 14.45
CA ILE A 20 -3.71 9.98 14.53
C ILE A 20 -3.97 9.69 16.00
N GLU A 21 -5.23 9.55 16.36
CA GLU A 21 -5.66 9.05 17.67
C GLU A 21 -6.65 7.91 17.42
N VAL A 22 -6.31 6.71 17.86
CA VAL A 22 -7.15 5.51 17.79
C VAL A 22 -7.21 4.91 19.17
N LYS A 23 -8.41 4.57 19.62
CA LYS A 23 -8.63 3.79 20.83
C LYS A 23 -9.62 2.69 20.52
N GLU A 24 -9.21 1.44 20.74
CA GLU A 24 -10.04 0.25 20.58
C GLU A 24 -9.70 -0.70 21.72
N ARG A 25 -10.64 -0.89 22.65
CA ARG A 25 -10.49 -1.77 23.82
C ARG A 25 -9.21 -1.44 24.61
N ASP A 26 -8.25 -2.37 24.65
CA ASP A 26 -6.98 -2.30 25.35
C ASP A 26 -5.82 -1.82 24.46
N VAL A 27 -6.12 -1.38 23.24
CA VAL A 27 -5.16 -0.81 22.29
C VAL A 27 -5.42 0.67 22.08
N ALA A 28 -4.38 1.49 22.20
CA ALA A 28 -4.43 2.89 21.80
C ALA A 28 -3.21 3.31 20.99
N LEU A 29 -3.41 4.10 19.95
CA LEU A 29 -2.35 4.71 19.15
C LEU A 29 -2.51 6.23 19.21
N LYS A 30 -1.43 6.93 19.53
CA LYS A 30 -1.33 8.38 19.40
C LYS A 30 -0.07 8.75 18.63
N LEU A 31 -0.22 9.10 17.36
CA LEU A 31 0.90 9.31 16.44
C LEU A 31 0.87 10.70 15.83
N GLN A 32 2.04 11.32 15.73
CA GLN A 32 2.28 12.50 14.91
C GLN A 32 3.12 12.10 13.69
N LEU A 33 2.65 12.50 12.51
CA LEU A 33 3.26 12.18 11.23
C LEU A 33 3.57 13.47 10.48
N THR A 34 4.81 13.64 10.04
CA THR A 34 5.24 14.83 9.29
C THR A 34 5.75 14.42 7.92
N SER A 35 5.15 14.95 6.85
CA SER A 35 5.68 14.69 5.50
C SER A 35 7.04 15.34 5.33
N ILE A 36 8.03 14.53 4.92
CA ILE A 36 9.38 15.00 4.60
C ILE A 36 9.66 14.98 3.09
N LYS A 37 8.61 14.77 2.29
CA LYS A 37 8.60 14.87 0.83
C LYS A 37 7.33 15.56 0.32
N PRO A 38 7.36 16.14 -0.90
CA PRO A 38 6.13 16.61 -1.54
C PRO A 38 5.17 15.44 -1.81
N PRO A 39 3.86 15.70 -1.95
CA PRO A 39 2.91 14.69 -2.38
C PRO A 39 3.29 14.07 -3.73
N ALA A 40 3.18 12.75 -3.83
CA ALA A 40 3.38 12.03 -5.09
C ALA A 40 2.03 11.87 -5.78
N LEU A 41 1.85 12.51 -6.94
CA LEU A 41 0.65 12.35 -7.76
C LEU A 41 0.75 11.08 -8.60
N HIS A 42 -0.27 10.22 -8.55
CA HIS A 42 -0.31 8.98 -9.32
C HIS A 42 -0.96 9.13 -10.68
N GLY A 43 -0.71 8.16 -11.56
CA GLY A 43 -1.24 8.18 -12.92
C GLY A 43 -0.82 9.43 -13.70
N GLN A 44 -1.76 10.00 -14.44
CA GLN A 44 -1.53 11.24 -15.18
C GLN A 44 -1.92 12.44 -14.33
N GLN A 45 -0.94 13.05 -13.67
CA GLN A 45 -1.12 14.24 -12.82
C GLN A 45 -2.21 14.07 -11.73
N GLY A 46 -2.25 12.89 -11.12
CA GLY A 46 -3.22 12.54 -10.08
C GLY A 46 -4.40 11.72 -10.60
N LEU A 47 -4.67 11.71 -11.91
CA LEU A 47 -5.71 10.86 -12.49
C LEU A 47 -5.17 9.44 -12.75
N SER A 48 -5.55 8.49 -11.91
CA SER A 48 -5.16 7.07 -11.99
C SER A 48 -6.29 6.24 -12.60
N GLN A 49 -6.09 5.77 -13.83
CA GLN A 49 -7.04 4.89 -14.50
C GLN A 49 -6.86 3.44 -14.02
N LYS A 50 -7.97 2.78 -13.71
CA LYS A 50 -8.03 1.44 -13.10
C LYS A 50 -8.80 0.41 -13.92
N GLY A 51 -9.29 0.82 -15.10
CA GLY A 51 -10.01 -0.05 -16.01
C GLY A 51 -10.35 0.64 -17.32
N GLU A 52 -10.86 -0.15 -18.25
CA GLU A 52 -11.24 0.35 -19.57
C GLU A 52 -12.48 1.25 -19.51
N GLY A 53 -12.46 2.34 -20.26
CA GLY A 53 -13.60 3.23 -20.43
C GLY A 53 -13.59 4.46 -19.52
N ARG A 54 -14.46 5.41 -19.87
CA ARG A 54 -14.58 6.69 -19.16
C ARG A 54 -15.11 6.48 -17.74
N GLY A 55 -14.52 7.20 -16.78
CA GLY A 55 -14.97 7.13 -15.39
C GLY A 55 -14.58 5.84 -14.67
N ARG A 56 -13.58 5.11 -15.16
CA ARG A 56 -12.91 4.00 -14.44
C ARG A 56 -11.56 4.49 -13.91
N ALA A 57 -11.59 5.57 -13.15
CA ALA A 57 -10.41 6.26 -12.67
C ALA A 57 -10.66 6.99 -11.35
N SER A 58 -9.61 7.15 -10.57
CA SER A 58 -9.63 7.91 -9.32
C SER A 58 -8.63 9.06 -9.37
N TYR A 59 -8.93 10.11 -8.62
CA TYR A 59 -7.88 11.04 -8.20
C TYR A 59 -7.11 10.41 -7.05
N TYR A 60 -5.79 10.33 -7.21
CA TYR A 60 -4.95 9.55 -6.31
C TYR A 60 -3.58 10.19 -6.11
N TYR A 61 -3.22 10.42 -4.84
CA TYR A 61 -1.88 10.82 -4.44
C TYR A 61 -1.47 10.16 -3.12
N SER A 62 -0.16 10.10 -2.87
CA SER A 62 0.40 9.68 -1.58
C SER A 62 1.21 10.77 -0.89
N LEU A 63 1.32 10.65 0.43
CA LEU A 63 2.47 11.13 1.19
C LEU A 63 3.39 9.93 1.47
N THR A 64 4.39 9.75 0.60
CA THR A 64 5.19 8.51 0.55
C THR A 64 6.20 8.38 1.67
N ARG A 65 6.52 9.47 2.37
CA ARG A 65 7.52 9.47 3.44
C ARG A 65 7.10 10.40 4.57
N LEU A 66 6.31 9.85 5.48
CA LEU A 66 5.89 10.50 6.71
C LEU A 66 6.84 10.08 7.84
N LYS A 67 7.56 11.04 8.43
CA LYS A 67 8.30 10.80 9.68
C LYS A 67 7.29 10.66 10.81
N THR A 68 7.28 9.50 11.45
CA THR A 68 6.27 9.14 12.45
C THR A 68 6.90 8.99 13.82
N GLY A 69 6.24 9.54 14.83
CA GLY A 69 6.59 9.35 16.24
C GLY A 69 5.36 9.47 17.13
N GLY A 70 5.38 8.78 18.28
CA GLY A 70 4.24 8.82 19.19
C GLY A 70 4.28 7.73 20.26
N GLU A 71 3.11 7.33 20.70
CA GLU A 71 2.90 6.31 21.72
C GLU A 71 1.96 5.21 21.21
N LEU A 72 2.29 3.97 21.54
CA LEU A 72 1.46 2.78 21.40
C LEU A 72 1.17 2.25 22.80
N GLU A 73 -0.10 1.97 23.08
CA GLU A 73 -0.54 1.32 24.31
C GLU A 73 -1.19 -0.03 23.96
N ILE A 74 -0.75 -1.10 24.62
CA ILE A 74 -1.36 -2.44 24.52
C ILE A 74 -1.50 -3.02 25.92
N ALA A 75 -2.71 -3.42 26.31
CA ALA A 75 -3.00 -4.02 27.61
C ALA A 75 -2.45 -3.19 28.80
N GLY A 76 -2.52 -1.86 28.67
CA GLY A 76 -2.03 -0.90 29.68
C GLY A 76 -0.52 -0.62 29.65
N SER A 77 0.26 -1.33 28.83
CA SER A 77 1.69 -1.04 28.63
C SER A 77 1.87 0.01 27.54
N LYS A 78 2.54 1.13 27.87
CA LYS A 78 2.81 2.24 26.95
C LYS A 78 4.24 2.21 26.46
N GLU A 79 4.41 2.32 25.15
CA GLU A 79 5.71 2.33 24.48
C GLU A 79 5.84 3.54 23.55
N LYS A 80 7.01 4.18 23.57
CA LYS A 80 7.34 5.24 22.61
C LYS A 80 7.78 4.60 21.29
N VAL A 81 7.14 5.02 20.20
CA VAL A 81 7.40 4.49 18.86
C VAL A 81 7.92 5.56 17.92
N ARG A 82 8.72 5.13 16.93
CA ARG A 82 9.24 5.97 15.84
C ARG A 82 9.39 5.15 14.58
N GLY A 83 9.26 5.79 13.43
CA GLY A 83 9.43 5.11 12.14
C GLY A 83 9.06 6.00 10.96
N LEU A 84 8.77 5.34 9.85
CA LEU A 84 8.19 5.95 8.67
C LEU A 84 6.79 5.39 8.45
N SER A 85 5.91 6.21 7.91
CA SER A 85 4.59 5.81 7.44
C SER A 85 4.37 6.26 6.01
N TRP A 86 3.36 5.65 5.40
CA TRP A 86 2.81 5.99 4.10
C TRP A 86 1.35 6.40 4.28
N MET A 87 0.88 7.39 3.53
CA MET A 87 -0.54 7.71 3.45
C MET A 87 -0.94 7.77 1.99
N ASP A 88 -2.03 7.09 1.66
CA ASP A 88 -2.74 7.21 0.40
C ASP A 88 -4.02 7.99 0.57
N HIS A 89 -4.29 8.86 -0.40
CA HIS A 89 -5.55 9.58 -0.49
C HIS A 89 -6.12 9.40 -1.90
N GLU A 90 -7.19 8.61 -1.96
CA GLU A 90 -7.86 8.27 -3.20
C GLU A 90 -9.34 8.64 -3.13
N PHE A 91 -9.84 9.33 -4.17
CA PHE A 91 -11.25 9.67 -4.31
C PHE A 91 -11.68 9.65 -5.77
N GLY A 92 -12.84 9.08 -6.06
CA GLY A 92 -13.33 8.94 -7.43
C GLY A 92 -14.24 7.72 -7.57
N SER A 93 -14.22 7.11 -8.75
CA SER A 93 -15.00 5.89 -9.03
C SER A 93 -14.27 4.66 -8.47
N ASN A 94 -14.72 4.15 -7.34
CA ASN A 94 -14.05 3.02 -6.66
C ASN A 94 -14.54 1.63 -7.13
N GLN A 95 -15.31 1.56 -8.21
CA GLN A 95 -15.92 0.30 -8.65
C GLN A 95 -15.01 -0.46 -9.60
N LEU A 96 -14.50 -1.59 -9.12
CA LEU A 96 -13.93 -2.64 -9.97
C LEU A 96 -14.93 -3.04 -11.06
N THR A 97 -14.43 -3.36 -12.24
CA THR A 97 -15.25 -3.86 -13.34
C THR A 97 -15.70 -5.31 -13.09
N ASP A 98 -16.64 -5.81 -13.89
CA ASP A 98 -17.20 -7.14 -13.68
C ASP A 98 -16.21 -8.29 -13.85
N ASP A 99 -15.16 -8.08 -14.60
CA ASP A 99 -14.08 -9.02 -14.84
C ASP A 99 -12.96 -8.97 -13.79
N GLN A 100 -12.95 -7.95 -12.91
CA GLN A 100 -11.94 -7.78 -11.87
C GLN A 100 -12.34 -8.49 -10.56
N VAL A 101 -11.38 -9.18 -9.93
CA VAL A 101 -11.63 -10.00 -8.72
C VAL A 101 -11.03 -9.43 -7.44
N GLY A 102 -10.00 -8.60 -7.56
CA GLY A 102 -9.27 -7.99 -6.45
C GLY A 102 -7.96 -7.39 -6.95
N TRP A 103 -7.13 -6.90 -6.04
CA TRP A 103 -5.84 -6.30 -6.37
C TRP A 103 -4.75 -6.74 -5.41
N ASP A 104 -3.51 -6.57 -5.86
CA ASP A 104 -2.29 -6.59 -5.06
C ASP A 104 -1.72 -5.18 -5.11
N TRP A 105 -1.53 -4.53 -3.97
CA TRP A 105 -0.97 -3.19 -3.86
C TRP A 105 0.28 -3.21 -3.00
N PHE A 106 1.28 -2.43 -3.39
CA PHE A 106 2.59 -2.36 -2.74
C PHE A 106 2.96 -0.90 -2.48
N SER A 107 3.35 -0.58 -1.25
CA SER A 107 4.21 0.57 -0.95
C SER A 107 5.60 0.10 -0.57
N ILE A 108 6.61 0.72 -1.17
CA ILE A 108 8.01 0.37 -1.00
C ILE A 108 8.75 1.65 -0.63
N GLN A 109 9.35 1.70 0.56
CA GLN A 109 10.21 2.80 1.01
C GLN A 109 11.65 2.30 1.14
N LEU A 110 12.51 2.70 0.21
CA LEU A 110 13.93 2.34 0.22
C LEU A 110 14.74 3.29 1.12
N ASP A 111 15.87 2.80 1.61
CA ASP A 111 16.82 3.52 2.47
C ASP A 111 17.57 4.64 1.75
N ASN A 112 17.68 4.58 0.43
CA ASN A 112 18.21 5.64 -0.44
C ASN A 112 17.18 6.76 -0.73
N ASN A 113 16.12 6.86 0.07
CA ASN A 113 15.01 7.79 -0.13
C ASN A 113 14.30 7.62 -1.48
N THR A 114 14.34 6.46 -2.12
CA THR A 114 13.46 6.18 -3.28
C THR A 114 12.21 5.46 -2.79
N GLU A 115 11.06 5.76 -3.37
CA GLU A 115 9.84 5.02 -3.08
C GLU A 115 9.16 4.51 -4.33
N ILE A 116 8.40 3.42 -4.20
CA ILE A 116 7.65 2.84 -5.31
C ILE A 116 6.26 2.47 -4.78
N MET A 117 5.23 2.91 -5.49
CA MET A 117 3.88 2.37 -5.36
C MET A 117 3.58 1.53 -6.60
N LEU A 118 3.11 0.30 -6.42
CA LEU A 118 2.65 -0.56 -7.52
C LEU A 118 1.28 -1.12 -7.17
N TYR A 119 0.43 -1.32 -8.16
CA TYR A 119 -0.73 -2.17 -8.02
C TYR A 119 -0.95 -3.05 -9.24
N LEU A 120 -1.41 -4.27 -8.99
CA LEU A 120 -1.89 -5.22 -9.99
C LEU A 120 -3.35 -5.50 -9.72
N ILE A 121 -4.22 -5.18 -10.68
CA ILE A 121 -5.61 -5.58 -10.63
C ILE A 121 -5.72 -6.94 -11.31
N ARG A 122 -6.28 -7.93 -10.61
CA ARG A 122 -6.39 -9.29 -11.10
C ARG A 122 -7.76 -9.52 -11.71
N ARG A 123 -7.78 -10.20 -12.85
CA ARG A 123 -9.00 -10.58 -13.57
C ARG A 123 -9.44 -12.00 -13.25
N LYS A 124 -10.71 -12.32 -13.53
CA LYS A 124 -11.31 -13.64 -13.31
C LYS A 124 -10.61 -14.77 -14.06
N ASP A 125 -10.05 -14.47 -15.22
CA ASP A 125 -9.30 -15.42 -16.05
C ASP A 125 -7.86 -15.66 -15.56
N GLY A 126 -7.45 -14.99 -14.48
CA GLY A 126 -6.11 -15.07 -13.90
C GLY A 126 -5.10 -14.10 -14.53
N SER A 127 -5.49 -13.33 -15.55
CA SER A 127 -4.64 -12.30 -16.13
C SER A 127 -4.58 -11.03 -15.25
N VAL A 128 -3.60 -10.19 -15.52
CA VAL A 128 -3.47 -8.85 -14.90
C VAL A 128 -4.14 -7.83 -15.81
N ASP A 129 -4.94 -6.94 -15.23
CA ASP A 129 -5.60 -5.88 -15.97
C ASP A 129 -4.56 -4.91 -16.59
N PRO A 130 -4.67 -4.53 -17.87
CA PRO A 130 -3.73 -3.60 -18.53
C PRO A 130 -3.62 -2.22 -17.87
N TYR A 131 -4.62 -1.81 -17.07
CA TYR A 131 -4.62 -0.56 -16.32
C TYR A 131 -3.98 -0.69 -14.93
N SER A 132 -3.38 -1.85 -14.63
CA SER A 132 -2.43 -2.00 -13.53
C SER A 132 -1.23 -1.09 -13.77
N SER A 133 -0.80 -0.38 -12.72
CA SER A 133 0.22 0.64 -12.87
C SER A 133 0.96 0.90 -11.56
N GLY A 134 1.87 1.86 -11.60
CA GLY A 134 2.62 2.29 -10.44
C GLY A 134 3.19 3.69 -10.57
N THR A 135 3.96 4.07 -9.58
CA THR A 135 4.67 5.34 -9.54
C THR A 135 6.00 5.13 -8.84
N LEU A 136 7.08 5.51 -9.51
CA LEU A 136 8.39 5.67 -8.91
C LEU A 136 8.52 7.11 -8.39
N VAL A 137 8.91 7.25 -7.13
CA VAL A 137 9.17 8.54 -6.49
C VAL A 137 10.66 8.62 -6.20
N TYR A 138 11.34 9.55 -6.86
CA TYR A 138 12.78 9.75 -6.70
C TYR A 138 13.10 10.42 -5.36
N GLU A 139 14.37 10.41 -4.98
CA GLU A 139 14.88 11.07 -3.77
C GLU A 139 14.43 12.54 -3.64
N ASN A 140 14.46 13.28 -4.74
CA ASN A 140 14.05 14.69 -4.79
C ASN A 140 12.52 14.91 -4.77
N GLY A 141 11.72 13.84 -4.69
CA GLY A 141 10.26 13.90 -4.66
C GLY A 141 9.59 14.02 -6.03
N THR A 142 10.35 14.09 -7.14
CA THR A 142 9.77 13.99 -8.48
C THR A 142 9.25 12.57 -8.74
N THR A 143 8.24 12.47 -9.61
CA THR A 143 7.54 11.20 -9.85
C THR A 143 7.64 10.77 -11.31
N ARG A 144 7.77 9.47 -11.54
CA ARG A 144 7.61 8.83 -12.85
C ARG A 144 6.47 7.82 -12.78
N HIS A 145 5.51 7.97 -13.68
CA HIS A 145 4.47 6.96 -13.88
C HIS A 145 5.07 5.68 -14.46
N LEU A 146 4.61 4.52 -13.97
CA LEU A 146 4.99 3.20 -14.46
C LEU A 146 3.72 2.52 -14.99
N GLY A 147 3.66 2.27 -16.28
CA GLY A 147 2.63 1.39 -16.85
C GLY A 147 3.00 -0.08 -16.62
N LEU A 148 2.05 -1.00 -16.84
CA LEU A 148 2.25 -2.44 -16.64
C LEU A 148 3.49 -3.00 -17.36
N LYS A 149 3.87 -2.44 -18.52
CA LYS A 149 5.06 -2.87 -19.29
C LYS A 149 6.40 -2.42 -18.69
N ASP A 150 6.38 -1.44 -17.79
CA ASP A 150 7.59 -0.84 -17.22
C ASP A 150 8.12 -1.62 -16.02
N PHE A 151 7.31 -2.52 -15.44
CA PHE A 151 7.66 -3.31 -14.28
C PHE A 151 7.18 -4.75 -14.38
N SER A 152 7.73 -5.62 -13.53
CA SER A 152 7.21 -6.96 -13.32
C SER A 152 7.16 -7.30 -11.84
N VAL A 153 6.18 -8.12 -11.46
CA VAL A 153 6.01 -8.67 -10.12
C VAL A 153 5.86 -10.19 -10.25
N GLU A 154 6.89 -10.92 -9.82
CA GLU A 154 6.92 -12.37 -9.81
C GLU A 154 6.65 -12.88 -8.39
N VAL A 155 5.68 -13.78 -8.25
CA VAL A 155 5.38 -14.43 -6.97
C VAL A 155 6.33 -15.60 -6.75
N LEU A 156 7.09 -15.59 -5.65
CA LEU A 156 8.10 -16.59 -5.35
C LEU A 156 7.59 -17.66 -4.38
N GLU A 157 6.72 -17.28 -3.43
CA GLU A 157 6.16 -18.18 -2.43
C GLU A 157 4.66 -17.94 -2.26
N LYS A 158 3.99 -18.81 -1.50
CA LYS A 158 2.57 -18.65 -1.16
C LYS A 158 2.33 -19.15 0.26
N TRP A 159 1.36 -18.55 0.93
CA TRP A 159 0.87 -19.00 2.23
C TRP A 159 -0.63 -19.19 2.18
N LYS A 160 -1.10 -20.29 2.79
CA LYS A 160 -2.53 -20.57 2.95
C LYS A 160 -2.96 -20.20 4.36
N SER A 161 -3.95 -19.31 4.45
CA SER A 161 -4.53 -18.93 5.74
C SER A 161 -5.21 -20.14 6.38
N PRO A 162 -4.83 -20.51 7.63
CA PRO A 162 -5.56 -21.53 8.38
C PRO A 162 -6.93 -21.02 8.86
N LYS A 163 -7.16 -19.69 8.88
CA LYS A 163 -8.41 -19.07 9.36
C LYS A 163 -9.48 -19.06 8.28
N SER A 164 -9.11 -18.67 7.07
CA SER A 164 -10.05 -18.45 5.96
C SER A 164 -9.95 -19.49 4.85
N GLY A 165 -8.82 -20.20 4.75
CA GLY A 165 -8.49 -21.09 3.62
C GLY A 165 -7.95 -20.38 2.39
N GLY A 166 -7.88 -19.04 2.38
CA GLY A 166 -7.35 -18.23 1.27
C GLY A 166 -5.86 -18.50 1.04
N THR A 167 -5.42 -18.48 -0.22
CA THR A 167 -4.01 -18.68 -0.59
C THR A 167 -3.42 -17.40 -1.15
N TYR A 168 -2.53 -16.78 -0.39
CA TYR A 168 -1.94 -15.47 -0.69
C TYR A 168 -0.52 -15.63 -1.20
N PRO A 169 -0.11 -14.88 -2.25
CA PRO A 169 1.29 -14.68 -2.59
C PRO A 169 2.08 -14.24 -1.37
N MET A 170 3.23 -14.87 -1.17
CA MET A 170 4.22 -14.47 -0.21
C MET A 170 5.51 -14.31 -0.97
N LYS A 171 6.32 -13.34 -0.59
CA LYS A 171 7.61 -13.10 -1.23
C LYS A 171 7.50 -12.79 -2.74
N TRP A 172 7.88 -11.58 -3.12
CA TRP A 172 7.80 -11.12 -4.50
C TRP A 172 9.16 -10.71 -5.00
N ARG A 173 9.41 -10.93 -6.29
CA ARG A 173 10.48 -10.26 -7.02
C ARG A 173 9.88 -9.17 -7.88
N VAL A 174 10.28 -7.93 -7.60
CA VAL A 174 9.86 -6.74 -8.32
C VAL A 174 11.02 -6.22 -9.16
N ARG A 175 10.77 -5.93 -10.43
CA ARG A 175 11.77 -5.31 -11.32
C ARG A 175 11.20 -4.09 -12.03
N VAL A 176 12.02 -3.06 -12.16
CA VAL A 176 11.77 -1.89 -13.03
C VAL A 176 13.01 -1.72 -13.91
N PRO A 177 13.11 -2.42 -15.05
CA PRO A 177 14.36 -2.55 -15.81
C PRO A 177 14.95 -1.21 -16.27
N ALA A 178 14.09 -0.28 -16.74
CA ALA A 178 14.51 1.04 -17.21
C ALA A 178 15.11 1.94 -16.10
N GLU A 179 14.99 1.54 -14.83
CA GLU A 179 15.54 2.23 -13.67
C GLU A 179 16.58 1.37 -12.93
N GLU A 180 16.95 0.21 -13.50
CA GLU A 180 17.88 -0.76 -12.93
C GLU A 180 17.48 -1.17 -11.50
N ILE A 181 16.18 -1.36 -11.27
CA ILE A 181 15.61 -1.77 -9.98
C ILE A 181 15.33 -3.27 -10.00
N ALA A 182 15.84 -3.98 -9.00
CA ALA A 182 15.50 -5.37 -8.74
C ALA A 182 15.38 -5.57 -7.22
N LEU A 183 14.18 -5.87 -6.74
CA LEU A 183 13.87 -5.97 -5.32
C LEU A 183 13.24 -7.33 -5.01
N GLU A 184 13.56 -7.88 -3.85
CA GLU A 184 12.79 -8.91 -3.19
C GLU A 184 12.03 -8.29 -2.01
N ILE A 185 10.72 -8.51 -2.00
CA ILE A 185 9.79 -8.04 -0.96
C ILE A 185 9.38 -9.28 -0.18
N THR A 186 9.58 -9.31 1.13
CA THR A 186 9.23 -10.45 2.00
C THR A 186 8.40 -9.95 3.17
N PRO A 187 7.21 -10.51 3.46
CA PRO A 187 6.46 -10.19 4.67
C PRO A 187 7.29 -10.44 5.93
N PHE A 188 7.09 -9.65 6.99
CA PHE A 188 7.72 -9.94 8.29
C PHE A 188 7.25 -11.27 8.88
N PHE A 189 5.97 -11.60 8.68
CA PHE A 189 5.36 -12.87 9.03
C PHE A 189 4.11 -13.08 8.17
N PRO A 190 3.68 -14.34 7.95
CA PRO A 190 2.62 -14.64 6.99
C PRO A 190 1.20 -14.32 7.50
N ASP A 191 0.92 -14.47 8.80
CA ASP A 191 -0.43 -14.31 9.36
C ASP A 191 -0.77 -12.84 9.64
N GLN A 192 -0.93 -12.06 8.56
CA GLN A 192 -1.38 -10.66 8.55
C GLN A 192 -2.75 -10.52 7.83
N GLU A 193 -3.56 -11.59 7.85
CA GLU A 193 -4.92 -11.57 7.29
C GLU A 193 -5.88 -10.81 8.20
N LEU A 194 -6.60 -9.84 7.63
CA LEU A 194 -7.63 -9.06 8.27
C LEU A 194 -9.01 -9.49 7.79
N ASP A 195 -9.78 -10.13 8.67
CA ASP A 195 -11.15 -10.53 8.40
C ASP A 195 -12.17 -9.44 8.76
N THR A 196 -12.57 -8.64 7.76
CA THR A 196 -13.61 -7.61 7.90
C THR A 196 -14.98 -8.05 7.36
N ARG A 197 -15.28 -9.36 7.30
CA ARG A 197 -16.57 -9.86 6.80
C ARG A 197 -17.79 -9.34 7.54
N LYS A 198 -17.65 -9.01 8.82
CA LYS A 198 -18.72 -8.46 9.67
C LYS A 198 -18.97 -6.96 9.50
N SER A 199 -18.09 -6.24 8.80
CA SER A 199 -18.20 -4.79 8.57
C SER A 199 -18.25 -4.46 7.08
N THR A 200 -17.09 -4.48 6.40
CA THR A 200 -16.95 -4.08 4.99
C THR A 200 -17.15 -5.23 4.00
N LYS A 201 -17.31 -6.47 4.50
CA LYS A 201 -17.51 -7.69 3.69
C LYS A 201 -16.33 -8.07 2.78
N VAL A 202 -15.20 -7.38 2.91
CA VAL A 202 -13.95 -7.72 2.24
C VAL A 202 -13.05 -8.43 3.25
N THR A 203 -12.28 -9.42 2.79
CA THR A 203 -11.15 -9.96 3.55
C THR A 203 -9.89 -9.46 2.88
N TYR A 204 -9.02 -8.87 3.68
CA TYR A 204 -7.75 -8.34 3.23
C TYR A 204 -6.61 -9.20 3.79
N TRP A 205 -5.49 -9.21 3.09
CA TRP A 205 -4.20 -9.46 3.72
C TRP A 205 -3.45 -8.13 3.72
N GLU A 206 -3.05 -7.68 4.91
CA GLU A 206 -2.61 -6.31 5.20
C GLU A 206 -1.28 -6.34 5.95
N GLY A 207 -0.19 -6.49 5.20
CA GLY A 207 1.06 -6.93 5.81
C GLY A 207 2.25 -6.02 5.60
N SER A 208 2.91 -5.75 6.71
CA SER A 208 4.26 -5.17 6.74
C SER A 208 5.26 -6.11 6.08
N ALA A 209 6.16 -5.52 5.30
CA ALA A 209 7.18 -6.25 4.54
C ALA A 209 8.56 -5.59 4.64
N GLN A 210 9.59 -6.42 4.58
CA GLN A 210 10.98 -6.02 4.41
C GLN A 210 11.36 -6.11 2.93
N ILE A 211 12.19 -5.18 2.48
CA ILE A 211 12.69 -5.11 1.10
C ILE A 211 14.21 -5.21 1.11
N SER A 212 14.76 -5.96 0.16
CA SER A 212 16.19 -5.95 -0.16
C SER A 212 16.39 -6.09 -1.66
N GLY A 213 17.51 -5.60 -2.19
CA GLY A 213 17.80 -5.74 -3.60
C GLY A 213 18.79 -4.69 -4.09
N THR A 214 18.63 -4.26 -5.34
CA THR A 214 19.49 -3.27 -5.97
C THR A 214 18.70 -2.15 -6.65
N TYR A 215 19.31 -0.96 -6.64
CA TYR A 215 18.91 0.22 -7.41
C TYR A 215 20.16 0.75 -8.13
N ARG A 216 20.17 0.72 -9.47
CA ARG A 216 21.33 1.14 -10.30
C ARG A 216 22.63 0.46 -9.87
N ASN A 217 22.55 -0.87 -9.73
CA ASN A 217 23.62 -1.76 -9.29
C ASN A 217 24.16 -1.51 -7.86
N LYS A 218 23.51 -0.65 -7.07
CA LYS A 218 23.85 -0.43 -5.66
C LYS A 218 22.89 -1.19 -4.76
N PRO A 219 23.37 -1.89 -3.72
CA PRO A 219 22.50 -2.52 -2.73
C PRO A 219 21.58 -1.49 -2.07
N VAL A 220 20.31 -1.85 -1.91
CA VAL A 220 19.32 -1.08 -1.16
C VAL A 220 18.53 -2.00 -0.25
N LYS A 221 18.08 -1.45 0.88
CA LYS A 221 17.13 -2.09 1.79
C LYS A 221 15.93 -1.18 1.97
N GLY A 222 14.84 -1.72 2.48
CA GLY A 222 13.65 -0.92 2.72
C GLY A 222 12.61 -1.62 3.57
N LEU A 223 11.56 -0.87 3.84
CA LEU A 223 10.34 -1.34 4.48
C LEU A 223 9.16 -0.98 3.59
N GLY A 224 8.09 -1.74 3.72
CA GLY A 224 6.92 -1.57 2.87
C GLY A 224 5.69 -2.20 3.45
N TYR A 225 4.63 -2.12 2.66
CA TYR A 225 3.34 -2.69 2.97
C TYR A 225 2.78 -3.33 1.72
N VAL A 226 2.14 -4.49 1.88
CA VAL A 226 1.42 -5.16 0.80
C VAL A 226 -0.03 -5.36 1.23
N GLU A 227 -0.94 -4.85 0.43
CA GLU A 227 -2.38 -5.07 0.57
C GLU A 227 -2.83 -6.03 -0.52
N MET A 228 -3.59 -7.06 -0.16
CA MET A 228 -4.14 -8.02 -1.10
C MET A 228 -5.61 -8.29 -0.80
N THR A 229 -6.44 -8.24 -1.85
CA THR A 229 -7.87 -8.47 -1.76
C THR A 229 -8.31 -9.53 -2.76
N GLY A 230 -9.48 -10.16 -2.59
CA GLY A 230 -10.06 -11.05 -3.61
C GLY A 230 -9.49 -12.47 -3.66
N TYR A 231 -8.74 -12.91 -2.65
CA TYR A 231 -8.16 -14.26 -2.56
C TYR A 231 -9.11 -15.32 -1.96
N LEU A 232 -10.28 -14.89 -1.48
CA LEU A 232 -11.37 -15.76 -1.01
C LEU A 232 -12.57 -15.77 -1.98
N GLY A 233 -12.42 -15.14 -3.14
CA GLY A 233 -13.49 -14.90 -4.10
C GLY A 233 -13.62 -13.42 -4.44
N ARG A 234 -14.45 -13.13 -5.46
CA ARG A 234 -14.65 -11.77 -5.99
C ARG A 234 -15.15 -10.81 -4.89
N LEU A 235 -14.55 -9.62 -4.85
CA LEU A 235 -15.04 -8.52 -4.02
C LEU A 235 -16.45 -8.08 -4.41
N LYS A 236 -17.29 -7.83 -3.40
CA LYS A 236 -18.63 -7.25 -3.55
C LYS A 236 -18.59 -5.84 -2.95
N ILE A 237 -17.96 -4.92 -3.68
CA ILE A 237 -17.77 -3.50 -3.33
C ILE A 237 -18.44 -2.60 -4.35
#